data_AF-A0A564HW24-F1
#
_entry.id   AF-A0A564HW24-F1
#
_cell.length_a   1.000
_cell.length_b   1.000
_cell.length_c   1.000
_cell.angle_alpha   90.00
_cell.angle_beta   90.00
_cell.angle_gamma   90.00
#
_symmetry.space_group_name_H-M   'P 1'
#
loop_
_entity.id
_entity.type
_entity.pdbx_description
1 polymer ?
#
loop_
_entity_poly.entity_id
_entity_poly.type
_entity_poly.pdbx_seq_one_letter_code
_entity_poly.pdbx_strand_id
1 'polypeptide(L)'
;MNGIGGRTIAEAQERMSLREFQVWVKYRNKYGPLNIMMRTEWGAALVASVLANINKAKNTPPYKVSDFAPHINEVSVSLEEAMKTWD
;
A
#
# COMPACT_ATOMS: atom_id res chain seq x y z
N MET A 1 4.99 -2.85 -15.49
CA MET A 1 5.65 -3.34 -14.27
C MET A 1 6.61 -2.29 -13.71
N ASN A 2 6.16 -1.06 -13.40
CA ASN A 2 7.05 0.05 -12.99
C ASN A 2 8.33 0.19 -13.85
N GLY A 3 8.18 0.14 -15.17
CA GLY A 3 9.30 0.23 -16.13
C GLY A 3 10.03 -1.10 -16.42
N ILE A 4 9.80 -2.17 -15.66
CA ILE A 4 10.37 -3.49 -15.95
C ILE A 4 9.74 -4.04 -17.24
N GLY A 5 10.59 -4.48 -18.18
CA GLY A 5 10.18 -4.94 -19.51
C GLY A 5 9.93 -3.81 -20.52
N GLY A 6 9.89 -2.54 -20.10
CA GLY A 6 9.64 -1.41 -21.00
C GLY A 6 8.73 -0.35 -20.40
N ARG A 7 8.49 0.72 -21.16
CA ARG A 7 7.62 1.85 -20.79
C ARG A 7 6.16 1.59 -21.17
N THR A 8 5.89 0.66 -22.08
CA THR A 8 4.53 0.28 -22.50
C THR A 8 4.23 -1.20 -22.20
N ILE A 9 2.94 -1.56 -22.27
CA ILE A 9 2.50 -2.96 -22.15
C ILE A 9 3.07 -3.81 -23.29
N ALA A 10 3.06 -3.28 -24.52
CA ALA A 10 3.59 -3.96 -25.70
C ALA A 10 5.09 -4.26 -25.56
N GLU A 11 5.89 -3.28 -25.16
CA GLU A 11 7.33 -3.48 -24.92
C GLU A 11 7.56 -4.53 -23.81
N ALA A 12 6.77 -4.49 -22.73
CA ALA A 12 6.88 -5.47 -21.67
C ALA A 12 6.56 -6.89 -22.14
N GLN A 13 5.58 -7.06 -23.02
CA GLN A 13 5.24 -8.36 -23.61
C GLN A 13 6.32 -8.85 -24.59
N GLU A 14 6.93 -7.95 -25.35
CA GLU A 14 7.98 -8.26 -26.32
C GLU A 14 9.31 -8.62 -25.63
N ARG A 15 9.69 -7.89 -24.58
CA ARG A 15 11.03 -7.98 -23.97
C ARG A 15 11.11 -8.89 -22.76
N MET A 16 10.01 -9.16 -22.07
CA MET A 16 10.01 -9.96 -20.83
C MET A 16 9.54 -11.39 -21.10
N SER A 17 10.38 -12.36 -20.73
CA SER A 17 9.97 -13.77 -20.79
C SER A 17 8.89 -14.10 -19.76
N LEU A 18 8.06 -15.12 -20.04
CA LEU A 18 7.06 -15.61 -19.09
C LEU A 18 7.68 -16.02 -17.74
N ARG A 19 8.87 -16.65 -17.77
CA ARG A 19 9.59 -17.06 -16.57
C ARG A 19 9.98 -15.85 -15.70
N GLU A 20 10.50 -14.80 -16.32
CA GLU A 20 10.84 -13.57 -15.62
C GLU A 20 9.60 -12.91 -15.02
N PHE A 21 8.51 -12.81 -15.79
CA PHE A 21 7.24 -12.29 -15.30
C PHE A 21 6.76 -13.04 -14.04
N GLN A 22 6.81 -14.37 -14.06
CA GLN A 22 6.43 -15.20 -12.90
C GLN A 22 7.30 -14.93 -11.66
N VAL A 23 8.61 -14.69 -11.85
CA VAL A 23 9.51 -14.30 -10.74
C VAL A 23 9.05 -12.98 -10.13
N TRP A 24 8.74 -11.98 -10.96
CA TRP A 24 8.26 -10.69 -10.46
C TRP A 24 6.87 -10.76 -9.82
N VAL A 25 6.00 -11.65 -10.28
CA VAL A 25 4.71 -11.93 -9.61
C VAL A 25 4.96 -12.48 -8.21
N LYS A 26 5.84 -13.48 -8.07
CA LYS A 26 6.21 -14.01 -6.74
C LYS A 26 6.81 -12.94 -5.84
N TYR A 27 7.69 -12.10 -6.39
CA TYR A 27 8.27 -10.97 -5.67
C TYR A 27 7.19 -10.00 -5.17
N ARG A 28 6.26 -9.58 -6.04
CA ARG A 28 5.16 -8.69 -5.65
C ARG A 28 4.26 -9.28 -4.58
N ASN A 29 3.93 -10.57 -4.69
CA ASN A 29 3.08 -11.22 -3.68
C ASN A 29 3.76 -11.29 -2.32
N LYS A 30 5.09 -11.48 -2.29
CA LYS A 30 5.85 -11.57 -1.04
C LYS A 30 6.13 -10.20 -0.41
N TYR A 31 6.48 -9.21 -1.21
CA TYR A 31 7.00 -7.94 -0.72
C TYR A 31 6.06 -6.76 -0.92
N GLY A 32 5.00 -6.89 -1.71
CA GLY A 32 4.08 -5.81 -2.07
C GLY A 32 4.40 -5.13 -3.41
N PRO A 33 3.83 -3.95 -3.69
CA PRO A 33 3.91 -3.31 -5.00
C PRO A 33 5.36 -2.96 -5.39
N LEU A 34 5.62 -2.96 -6.69
CA LEU A 34 6.91 -2.55 -7.26
C LEU A 34 7.09 -1.02 -7.31
N ASN A 35 6.09 -0.25 -6.87
CA ASN A 35 6.15 1.21 -6.88
C ASN A 35 6.87 1.65 -5.60
N ILE A 36 8.10 2.14 -5.75
CA ILE A 36 8.94 2.58 -4.63
C ILE A 36 8.31 3.78 -3.93
N MET A 37 7.72 4.72 -4.68
CA MET A 37 7.12 5.93 -4.10
C MET A 37 5.97 5.60 -3.16
N MET A 38 5.17 4.57 -3.47
CA MET A 38 4.13 4.08 -2.56
C MET A 38 4.69 3.54 -1.24
N ARG A 39 5.88 2.91 -1.26
CA ARG A 39 6.53 2.43 -0.03
C ARG A 39 7.07 3.59 0.81
N THR A 40 7.65 4.58 0.14
CA THR A 40 8.14 5.80 0.80
C THR A 40 6.98 6.59 1.41
N GLU A 41 5.88 6.73 0.68
CA GLU A 41 4.65 7.35 1.18
C GLU A 41 4.13 6.63 2.42
N TRP A 42 4.02 5.29 2.38
CA TRP A 42 3.61 4.50 3.56
C TRP A 42 4.51 4.74 4.77
N GLY A 43 5.83 4.75 4.57
CA GLY A 43 6.80 4.99 5.66
C GLY A 43 6.67 6.39 6.26
N ALA A 44 6.52 7.42 5.42
CA ALA A 44 6.30 8.79 5.86
C ALA A 44 4.97 8.94 6.62
N ALA A 45 3.90 8.33 6.11
CA ALA A 45 2.60 8.33 6.74
C ALA A 45 2.59 7.60 8.09
N LEU A 46 3.34 6.49 8.21
CA LEU A 46 3.53 5.81 9.49
C LEU A 46 4.17 6.76 10.52
N VAL A 47 5.28 7.42 10.17
CA VAL A 47 5.93 8.38 11.07
C VAL A 47 4.98 9.54 11.43
N ALA A 48 4.28 10.10 10.46
CA ALA A 48 3.32 11.18 10.67
C ALA A 48 2.19 10.76 11.62
N SER A 49 1.60 9.57 11.42
CA SER A 49 0.53 9.05 12.28
C SER A 49 0.99 8.78 13.71
N VAL A 50 2.22 8.29 13.91
CA VAL A 50 2.81 8.12 15.26
C VAL A 50 2.96 9.48 15.94
N LEU A 51 3.54 10.45 15.25
CA LEU A 51 3.73 11.80 15.78
C LEU A 51 2.39 12.48 16.10
N ALA A 52 1.41 12.37 15.21
CA ALA A 52 0.07 12.91 15.41
C ALA A 52 -0.61 12.28 16.64
N ASN A 53 -0.48 10.97 16.81
CA ASN A 53 -1.08 10.25 17.94
C ASN A 53 -0.42 10.53 19.28
N ILE A 54 0.88 10.85 19.31
CA ILE A 54 1.59 11.28 20.50
C ILE A 54 1.13 12.68 20.94
N ASN A 55 0.87 13.57 19.98
CA ASN A 55 0.58 14.99 20.24
C ASN A 55 -0.91 15.35 20.23
N LYS A 56 -1.82 14.39 20.01
CA LYS A 56 -3.25 14.66 19.97
C LYS A 56 -3.80 15.11 21.33
N ALA A 57 -4.85 15.93 21.29
CA ALA A 57 -5.55 16.34 22.51
C ALA A 57 -6.26 15.16 23.19
N LYS A 58 -6.49 15.27 24.50
CA LYS A 58 -7.31 14.31 25.24
C LYS A 58 -8.70 14.24 24.59
N ASN A 59 -9.17 13.03 24.30
CA ASN A 59 -10.43 12.72 23.61
C ASN A 59 -10.45 12.93 22.08
N THR A 60 -9.31 13.20 21.43
CA THR A 60 -9.24 13.10 19.96
C THR A 60 -9.13 11.63 19.55
N PRO A 61 -9.92 11.14 18.58
CA PRO A 61 -9.76 9.80 18.03
C PRO A 61 -8.33 9.56 17.53
N PRO A 62 -7.82 8.31 17.55
CA PRO A 62 -6.50 8.02 17.04
C PRO A 62 -6.45 8.22 15.53
N TYR A 63 -5.36 8.84 15.06
CA TYR A 63 -5.09 8.97 13.62
C TYR A 63 -4.60 7.63 13.06
N LYS A 64 -5.02 7.30 11.85
CA LYS A 64 -4.57 6.13 11.09
C LYS A 64 -3.45 6.52 10.12
N VAL A 65 -2.75 5.52 9.58
CA VAL A 65 -1.77 5.74 8.50
C VAL A 65 -2.47 6.28 7.23
N SER A 66 -3.67 5.80 6.94
CA SER A 66 -4.49 6.21 5.79
C SER A 66 -4.81 7.70 5.80
N ASP A 67 -4.91 8.34 6.97
CA ASP A 67 -5.12 9.79 7.10
C ASP A 67 -3.97 10.61 6.48
N PHE A 68 -2.78 10.02 6.33
CA PHE A 68 -1.58 10.64 5.78
C PHE A 68 -1.09 10.01 4.47
N ALA A 69 -1.80 9.01 3.94
CA ALA A 69 -1.45 8.30 2.72
C ALA A 69 -2.68 8.08 1.83
N PRO A 70 -3.08 9.08 1.02
CA PRO A 70 -4.34 9.05 0.28
C PRO A 70 -4.40 7.95 -0.79
N HIS A 71 -3.25 7.45 -1.25
CA HIS A 71 -3.17 6.38 -2.25
C HIS A 71 -3.19 4.97 -1.62
N ILE A 72 -3.19 4.87 -0.29
CA ILE A 72 -3.23 3.61 0.42
C ILE A 72 -4.68 3.34 0.81
N ASN A 73 -5.30 2.42 0.07
CA ASN A 73 -6.66 1.98 0.39
C ASN A 73 -6.69 1.36 1.80
N GLU A 74 -7.65 1.77 2.62
CA GLU A 74 -7.90 1.08 3.87
C GLU A 74 -8.27 -0.38 3.59
N VAL A 75 -7.76 -1.28 4.42
CA VAL A 75 -8.17 -2.68 4.38
C VAL A 75 -9.64 -2.73 4.76
N SER A 76 -10.49 -3.21 3.86
CA SER A 76 -11.89 -3.42 4.16
C SER A 76 -12.03 -4.42 5.30
N VAL A 77 -12.77 -4.04 6.35
CA VAL A 77 -13.17 -4.96 7.41
C VAL A 77 -14.12 -6.02 6.86
N SER A 78 -14.13 -7.21 7.46
CA SER A 78 -15.14 -8.22 7.10
C SER A 78 -16.53 -7.77 7.56
N LEU A 79 -17.58 -8.39 7.00
CA LEU A 79 -18.95 -8.12 7.44
C LEU A 79 -19.12 -8.39 8.94
N GLU A 80 -18.55 -9.51 9.41
CA GLU A 80 -18.60 -9.91 10.82
C GLU A 80 -17.87 -8.92 11.74
N GLU A 81 -16.76 -8.32 11.28
CA GLU A 81 -16.06 -7.26 12.01
C GLU A 81 -16.86 -5.97 12.04
N ALA A 82 -17.48 -5.59 10.91
CA ALA A 82 -18.31 -4.40 10.82
C ALA A 82 -19.53 -4.47 11.76
N MET A 83 -20.18 -5.63 11.83
CA MET A 83 -21.36 -5.84 12.70
C MET A 83 -21.07 -5.58 14.18
N LYS A 84 -19.83 -5.81 14.65
CA LYS A 84 -19.43 -5.55 16.05
C LYS A 84 -19.37 -4.06 16.41
N THR A 85 -19.46 -3.17 15.43
CA THR A 85 -19.39 -1.71 15.64
C THR A 85 -20.75 -1.02 15.68
N TRP A 86 -21.85 -1.79 15.58
CA TRP A 86 -23.22 -1.28 15.49
C TRP A 86 -24.00 -1.28 16.82
N ASP A 87 -23.36 -1.71 17.92
CA ASP A 87 -23.89 -1.53 19.27
C ASP A 87 -23.83 -0.05 19.73
#